data_AF-D8J3S1-F1
#
_entry.id   AF-D8J3S1-F1
#
_cell.length_a   1.000
_cell.length_b   1.000
_cell.length_c   1.000
_cell.angle_alpha   90.00
_cell.angle_beta   90.00
_cell.angle_gamma   90.00
#
_symmetry.space_group_name_H-M   'P 1'
#
loop_
_entity.id
_entity.type
_entity.pdbx_description
1 polymer ?
#
loop_
_entity_poly.entity_id
_entity_poly.type
_entity_poly.pdbx_seq_one_letter_code
_entity_poly.pdbx_strand_id
1 'polypeptide(L)'
;MYGRRTNRPMSDADTLSVFAGDCLVHTDDGTHRGEVIVLLKPDNTVLVHDTDGYQPVAWLTRADSVARTRNGGFSVTAIAGEKTLRVESESAYGFGEYPGSQAGIPVGDCPDCQRALVRAGGVVSCLGCENRFGLPDGASVLDGRCECGLPRMAVARGDRFELCLSRECEPLDGIVKERFDREWDCPDCGGPLRVLRRGGLLAGCENYPDCEVGYVIPDGTVIGKCDCGLPRFETPRGRRCLDSACTG
;
A
#
# COMPACT_ATOMS: atom_id res chain seq x y z
N MET A 1 24.31 3.33 28.46
CA MET A 1 23.31 2.24 28.36
C MET A 1 22.90 2.09 26.91
N TYR A 2 23.38 1.05 26.24
CA TYR A 2 23.02 0.77 24.84
C TYR A 2 21.61 0.17 24.82
N GLY A 3 20.64 0.91 24.28
CA GLY A 3 19.28 0.45 24.07
C GLY A 3 19.27 -0.80 23.20
N ARG A 4 18.52 -1.83 23.64
CA ARG A 4 18.29 -3.05 22.88
C ARG A 4 17.72 -2.66 21.52
N ARG A 5 18.48 -2.93 20.46
CA ARG A 5 17.94 -2.96 19.10
C ARG A 5 16.94 -4.10 19.07
N THR A 6 15.66 -3.79 19.15
CA THR A 6 14.62 -4.73 18.77
C THR A 6 14.72 -4.87 17.25
N ASN A 7 15.57 -5.79 16.79
CA ASN A 7 15.51 -6.23 15.40
C ASN A 7 14.11 -6.75 15.18
N ARG A 8 13.38 -6.15 14.25
CA ARG A 8 12.16 -6.70 13.69
C ARG A 8 12.44 -8.17 13.31
N PRO A 9 11.68 -9.16 13.82
CA PRO A 9 11.77 -10.50 13.28
C PRO A 9 11.38 -10.44 11.80
N MET A 10 12.25 -10.95 10.93
CA MET A 10 12.00 -10.98 9.49
C MET A 10 10.77 -11.85 9.23
N SER A 11 9.65 -11.23 8.86
CA SER A 11 8.55 -11.96 8.24
C SER A 11 8.96 -12.31 6.81
N ASP A 12 8.77 -13.57 6.38
CA ASP A 12 9.10 -14.04 5.02
C ASP A 12 8.56 -13.13 3.90
N ALA A 13 7.48 -12.40 4.17
CA ALA A 13 6.83 -11.47 3.25
C ALA A 13 7.67 -10.23 2.84
N ASP A 14 8.78 -9.94 3.52
CA ASP A 14 9.61 -8.74 3.28
C ASP A 14 11.09 -9.06 2.97
N THR A 15 11.41 -10.30 2.55
CA THR A 15 12.80 -10.73 2.31
C THR A 15 13.13 -10.75 0.82
N LEU A 16 14.21 -10.08 0.43
CA LEU A 16 14.84 -10.23 -0.88
C LEU A 16 15.86 -11.36 -0.80
N SER A 17 15.92 -12.23 -1.80
CA SER A 17 17.03 -13.18 -1.91
C SER A 17 17.86 -12.92 -3.15
N VAL A 18 19.16 -13.09 -3.00
CA VAL A 18 20.13 -12.91 -4.06
C VAL A 18 20.95 -14.18 -4.20
N PHE A 19 21.15 -14.64 -5.42
CA PHE A 19 22.06 -15.74 -5.76
C PHE A 19 23.03 -15.24 -6.82
N ALA A 20 24.30 -15.62 -6.74
CA ALA A 20 25.33 -15.22 -7.69
C ALA A 20 26.23 -16.40 -8.05
N GLY A 21 26.55 -16.55 -9.34
CA GLY A 21 27.41 -17.64 -9.84
C GLY A 21 27.54 -17.67 -11.36
N ASP A 22 28.44 -18.51 -11.87
CA ASP A 22 28.39 -18.99 -13.28
C ASP A 22 27.21 -19.94 -13.40
N CYS A 23 26.25 -19.59 -14.25
CA CYS A 23 24.97 -20.28 -14.33
C CYS A 23 24.56 -20.60 -15.77
N LEU A 24 23.78 -21.67 -15.91
CA LEU A 24 22.90 -21.90 -17.04
C LEU A 24 21.53 -21.32 -16.71
N VAL A 25 21.01 -20.49 -17.61
CA VAL A 25 19.70 -19.83 -17.50
C VAL A 25 18.83 -20.35 -18.63
N HIS A 26 17.87 -21.20 -18.30
CA HIS A 26 16.91 -21.79 -19.23
C HIS A 26 15.62 -20.97 -19.23
N THR A 27 15.20 -20.60 -20.42
CA THR A 27 13.94 -19.94 -20.73
C THR A 27 13.25 -20.68 -21.86
N ASP A 28 12.02 -20.31 -22.17
CA ASP A 28 11.29 -20.86 -23.32
C ASP A 28 11.96 -20.50 -24.66
N ASP A 29 12.69 -19.38 -24.71
CA ASP A 29 13.36 -18.86 -25.90
C ASP A 29 14.77 -19.43 -26.11
N GLY A 30 15.33 -20.11 -25.11
CA GLY A 30 16.66 -20.72 -25.20
C GLY A 30 17.40 -20.80 -23.86
N THR A 31 18.67 -21.18 -23.96
CA THR A 31 19.58 -21.29 -22.81
C THR A 31 20.71 -20.28 -22.94
N HIS A 32 20.93 -19.51 -21.87
CA HIS A 32 22.05 -18.59 -21.73
C HIS A 32 23.04 -19.16 -20.72
N ARG A 33 24.33 -18.87 -20.90
CA ARG A 33 25.37 -19.18 -19.92
C ARG A 33 26.13 -17.92 -19.57
N GLY A 34 26.38 -17.68 -18.29
CA GLY A 34 27.24 -16.60 -17.86
C GLY A 34 27.28 -16.44 -16.34
N GLU A 35 28.15 -15.53 -15.91
CA GLU A 35 28.19 -15.07 -14.52
C GLU A 35 27.04 -14.08 -14.29
N VAL A 36 26.07 -14.48 -13.47
CA VAL A 36 24.82 -13.74 -13.28
C VAL A 36 24.48 -13.53 -11.81
N ILE A 37 23.64 -12.53 -11.56
CA ILE A 37 22.96 -12.30 -10.29
C ILE A 37 21.46 -12.57 -10.48
N VAL A 38 20.92 -13.46 -9.64
CA VAL A 38 19.49 -13.75 -9.56
C VAL A 38 18.90 -13.03 -8.34
N LEU A 39 17.93 -12.16 -8.57
CA LEU A 39 17.14 -11.49 -7.53
C LEU A 39 15.75 -12.12 -7.45
N LEU A 40 15.40 -12.71 -6.30
CA LEU A 40 14.03 -13.11 -5.98
C LEU A 40 13.40 -12.08 -5.03
N LYS A 41 12.24 -11.55 -5.43
CA LYS A 41 11.40 -10.66 -4.61
C LYS A 41 10.32 -11.43 -3.85
N PRO A 42 9.76 -10.87 -2.75
CA PRO A 42 8.70 -11.52 -1.99
C PRO A 42 7.43 -11.83 -2.78
N ASP A 43 7.16 -11.08 -3.84
CA ASP A 43 6.02 -11.30 -4.73
C ASP A 43 6.28 -12.38 -5.80
N ASN A 44 7.28 -13.24 -5.60
CA ASN A 44 7.75 -14.26 -6.54
C ASN A 44 8.28 -13.73 -7.87
N THR A 45 8.61 -12.45 -7.96
CA THR A 45 9.34 -11.93 -9.14
C THR A 45 10.80 -12.39 -9.12
N VAL A 46 11.23 -13.07 -10.17
CA VAL A 46 12.63 -13.48 -10.40
C VAL A 46 13.23 -12.63 -11.52
N LEU A 47 14.36 -11.99 -11.26
CA LEU A 47 15.15 -11.26 -12.25
C LEU A 47 16.55 -11.88 -12.32
N VAL A 48 17.05 -12.11 -13.53
CA VAL A 48 18.42 -12.58 -13.77
C VAL A 48 19.16 -11.48 -14.54
N HIS A 49 20.20 -10.92 -13.94
CA HIS A 49 21.04 -9.89 -14.56
C HIS A 49 22.45 -10.44 -14.80
N ASP A 50 22.99 -10.16 -15.98
CA ASP A 50 24.44 -10.19 -16.21
C ASP A 50 25.01 -8.76 -16.04
N THR A 51 26.17 -8.50 -16.62
CA THR A 51 26.85 -7.19 -16.50
C THR A 51 26.45 -6.18 -17.58
N ASP A 52 25.69 -6.57 -18.59
CA ASP A 52 25.34 -5.72 -19.74
C ASP A 52 23.85 -5.36 -19.77
N GLY A 53 23.56 -4.19 -20.35
CA GLY A 53 22.21 -3.72 -20.54
C GLY A 53 21.49 -3.27 -19.25
N TYR A 54 20.42 -2.51 -19.46
CA TYR A 54 19.52 -2.10 -18.37
C TYR A 54 18.51 -3.20 -18.00
N GLN A 55 18.15 -4.05 -18.97
CA GLN A 55 17.16 -5.10 -18.79
C GLN A 55 17.81 -6.39 -18.29
N PRO A 56 17.11 -7.18 -17.44
CA PRO A 56 17.57 -8.52 -17.08
C PRO A 56 17.64 -9.42 -18.33
N VAL A 57 18.63 -10.31 -18.38
CA VAL A 57 18.77 -11.31 -19.46
C VAL A 57 17.60 -12.28 -19.48
N ALA A 58 17.01 -12.57 -18.31
CA ALA A 58 15.78 -13.33 -18.19
C ALA A 58 15.02 -12.89 -16.93
N TRP A 59 13.69 -12.92 -16.98
CA TRP A 59 12.87 -12.61 -15.82
C TRP A 59 11.50 -13.28 -15.90
N LEU A 60 10.88 -13.42 -14.74
CA LEU A 60 9.50 -13.84 -14.62
C LEU A 60 8.86 -13.08 -13.45
N THR A 61 7.86 -12.25 -13.76
CA THR A 61 7.20 -11.40 -12.76
C THR A 61 6.05 -12.12 -12.11
N ARG A 62 5.95 -12.04 -10.78
CA ARG A 62 4.83 -12.62 -10.01
C ARG A 62 4.55 -14.08 -10.39
N ALA A 63 5.56 -14.92 -10.28
CA ALA A 63 5.44 -16.34 -10.59
C ALA A 63 4.37 -17.01 -9.72
N ASP A 64 3.62 -17.95 -10.30
CA ASP A 64 2.65 -18.80 -9.60
C ASP A 64 3.36 -19.64 -8.54
N SER A 65 4.60 -20.05 -8.83
CA SER A 65 5.46 -20.75 -7.89
C SER A 65 6.94 -20.47 -8.15
N VAL A 66 7.73 -20.53 -7.07
CA VAL A 66 9.19 -20.49 -7.13
C VAL A 66 9.76 -21.58 -6.23
N ALA A 67 10.56 -22.48 -6.80
CA ALA A 67 11.32 -23.48 -6.07
C ALA A 67 12.80 -23.09 -6.04
N ARG A 68 13.47 -23.39 -4.92
CA ARG A 68 14.89 -23.09 -4.71
C ARG A 68 15.58 -24.22 -3.97
N THR A 69 16.74 -24.64 -4.47
CA THR A 69 17.56 -25.70 -3.88
C THR A 69 18.95 -25.18 -3.60
N ARG A 70 19.58 -25.67 -2.51
CA ARG A 70 20.93 -25.29 -2.08
C ARG A 70 21.76 -26.52 -1.72
N ASN A 71 22.18 -27.31 -2.71
CA ASN A 71 23.01 -28.50 -2.48
C ASN A 71 24.19 -28.52 -3.45
N GLY A 72 25.41 -28.32 -2.94
CA GLY A 72 26.62 -28.24 -3.77
C GLY A 72 26.66 -27.05 -4.76
N GLY A 73 25.70 -26.14 -4.67
CA GLY A 73 25.41 -25.04 -5.59
C GLY A 73 24.02 -24.47 -5.28
N PHE A 74 23.39 -23.79 -6.24
CA PHE A 74 21.98 -23.40 -6.16
C PHE A 74 21.22 -23.66 -7.45
N SER A 75 19.91 -23.84 -7.32
CA SER A 75 18.99 -23.71 -8.44
C SER A 75 17.76 -22.89 -8.05
N VAL A 76 17.23 -22.15 -9.02
CA VAL A 76 15.99 -21.37 -8.88
C VAL A 76 15.10 -21.69 -10.07
N THR A 77 13.90 -22.19 -9.82
CA THR A 77 12.90 -22.49 -10.85
C THR A 77 11.65 -21.69 -10.56
N ALA A 78 11.23 -20.84 -11.50
CA ALA A 78 10.01 -20.05 -11.43
C ALA A 78 9.07 -20.43 -12.58
N ILE A 79 7.77 -20.49 -12.30
CA ILE A 79 6.72 -20.87 -13.26
C ILE A 79 5.61 -19.83 -13.21
N ALA A 80 5.17 -19.33 -14.37
CA ALA A 80 3.96 -18.52 -14.52
C ALA A 80 3.17 -18.96 -15.75
N GLY A 81 2.02 -19.60 -15.52
CA GLY A 81 1.26 -20.27 -16.57
C GLY A 81 2.13 -21.31 -17.28
N GLU A 82 2.31 -21.13 -18.60
CA GLU A 82 3.13 -22.01 -19.43
C GLU A 82 4.63 -21.61 -19.45
N LYS A 83 4.98 -20.45 -18.91
CA LYS A 83 6.35 -19.94 -18.95
C LYS A 83 7.20 -20.51 -17.82
N THR A 84 8.41 -20.94 -18.14
CA THR A 84 9.38 -21.43 -17.14
C THR A 84 10.69 -20.67 -17.22
N LEU A 85 11.19 -20.24 -16.06
CA LEU A 85 12.54 -19.73 -15.89
C LEU A 85 13.29 -20.64 -14.91
N ARG A 86 14.37 -21.28 -15.35
CA ARG A 86 15.22 -22.12 -14.50
C ARG A 86 16.67 -21.65 -14.56
N VAL A 87 17.24 -21.38 -13.40
CA VAL A 87 18.65 -21.03 -13.24
C VAL A 87 19.34 -22.15 -12.47
N GLU A 88 20.45 -22.66 -13.00
CA GLU A 88 21.28 -23.67 -12.36
C GLU A 88 22.72 -23.17 -12.28
N SER A 89 23.30 -23.18 -11.08
CA SER A 89 24.70 -22.79 -10.92
C SER A 89 25.62 -23.93 -11.35
N GLU A 90 26.53 -23.65 -12.28
CA GLU A 90 27.72 -24.46 -12.54
C GLU A 90 28.75 -24.22 -11.43
N SER A 91 28.86 -22.97 -10.97
CA SER A 91 29.69 -22.58 -9.83
C SER A 91 29.01 -21.47 -9.05
N ALA A 92 28.61 -21.78 -7.81
CA ALA A 92 27.99 -20.81 -6.92
C ALA A 92 29.05 -19.94 -6.24
N TYR A 93 28.92 -18.62 -6.37
CA TYR A 93 29.78 -17.64 -5.69
C TYR A 93 29.20 -17.19 -4.36
N GLY A 94 27.87 -17.08 -4.27
CA GLY A 94 27.21 -16.73 -3.03
C GLY A 94 25.70 -16.72 -3.11
N PHE A 95 25.06 -16.80 -1.95
CA PHE A 95 23.64 -16.53 -1.79
C PHE A 95 23.43 -15.74 -0.49
N GLY A 96 22.39 -14.92 -0.46
CA GLY A 96 22.04 -14.13 0.71
C GLY A 96 20.57 -13.79 0.74
N GLU A 97 20.06 -13.62 1.95
CA GLU A 97 18.73 -13.10 2.23
C GLU A 97 18.89 -11.75 2.92
N TYR A 98 18.18 -10.74 2.42
CA TYR A 98 18.33 -9.37 2.85
C TYR A 98 16.95 -8.75 3.13
N PRO A 99 16.82 -7.94 4.19
CA PRO A 99 15.58 -7.20 4.44
C PRO A 99 15.25 -6.30 3.24
N GLY A 100 14.01 -6.41 2.77
CA GLY A 100 13.42 -5.54 1.78
C GLY A 100 12.37 -4.62 2.41
N SER A 101 12.11 -3.50 1.74
CA SER A 101 10.94 -2.66 2.02
C SER A 101 10.52 -1.98 0.74
N GLN A 102 9.27 -1.50 0.68
CA GLN A 102 8.92 -0.54 -0.35
C GLN A 102 9.68 0.77 -0.08
N ALA A 103 10.59 1.11 -0.97
CA ALA A 103 11.25 2.41 -0.95
C ALA A 103 10.22 3.52 -1.20
N GLY A 104 10.36 4.63 -0.49
CA GLY A 104 9.40 5.73 -0.56
C GLY A 104 9.97 7.03 -0.02
N ILE A 105 9.08 7.99 0.21
CA ILE A 105 9.43 9.34 0.68
C ILE A 105 9.56 9.31 2.22
N PRO A 106 10.69 9.72 2.81
CA PRO A 106 10.81 9.88 4.26
C PRO A 106 9.82 10.95 4.77
N VAL A 107 9.10 10.65 5.85
CA VAL A 107 8.06 11.55 6.40
C VAL A 107 8.25 11.88 7.89
N GLY A 108 9.36 11.46 8.48
CA GLY A 108 9.70 11.71 9.88
C GLY A 108 10.28 10.48 10.56
N ASP A 109 10.38 10.54 11.89
CA ASP A 109 10.90 9.45 12.71
C ASP A 109 9.77 8.78 13.49
N CYS A 110 9.90 7.48 13.68
CA CYS A 110 8.97 6.70 14.48
C CYS A 110 9.16 7.01 15.97
N PRO A 111 8.10 7.38 16.72
CA PRO A 111 8.24 7.70 18.14
C PRO A 111 8.72 6.51 18.98
N ASP A 112 8.44 5.27 18.55
CA ASP A 112 8.74 4.07 19.35
C ASP A 112 10.19 3.60 19.20
N CYS A 113 10.82 3.81 18.04
CA CYS A 113 12.17 3.29 17.76
C CYS A 113 13.12 4.30 17.12
N GLN A 114 12.68 5.54 16.87
CA GLN A 114 13.46 6.65 16.31
C GLN A 114 14.06 6.37 14.92
N ARG A 115 13.57 5.34 14.22
CA ARG A 115 13.97 5.04 12.83
C ARG A 115 13.00 5.73 11.87
N ALA A 116 13.46 5.96 10.65
CA ALA A 116 12.69 6.66 9.64
C ALA A 116 11.35 5.98 9.34
N LEU A 117 10.30 6.81 9.27
CA LEU A 117 9.02 6.51 8.67
C LEU A 117 9.08 6.88 7.18
N VAL A 118 8.64 5.97 6.33
CA VAL A 118 8.68 6.12 4.87
C VAL A 118 7.28 5.92 4.30
N ARG A 119 6.83 6.87 3.49
CA ARG A 119 5.59 6.78 2.71
C ARG A 119 5.88 6.13 1.36
N ALA A 120 5.29 4.96 1.14
CA ALA A 120 5.29 4.29 -0.16
C ALA A 120 3.85 3.89 -0.50
N GLY A 121 3.34 4.34 -1.65
CA GLY A 121 1.93 4.14 -2.01
C GLY A 121 0.96 4.69 -0.95
N GLY A 122 -0.04 3.89 -0.58
CA GLY A 122 -1.07 4.21 0.41
C GLY A 122 -0.70 3.88 1.86
N VAL A 123 0.60 3.81 2.20
CA VAL A 123 1.04 3.45 3.55
C VAL A 123 2.27 4.23 3.98
N VAL A 124 2.36 4.53 5.27
CA VAL A 124 3.59 4.94 5.96
C VAL A 124 4.09 3.79 6.83
N SER A 125 5.32 3.33 6.61
CA SER A 125 5.92 2.21 7.34
C SER A 125 7.20 2.65 8.03
N CYS A 126 7.47 2.11 9.22
CA CYS A 126 8.75 2.27 9.89
C CYS A 126 9.81 1.32 9.31
N LEU A 127 11.05 1.81 9.14
CA LEU A 127 12.19 0.97 8.72
C LEU A 127 12.88 0.24 9.90
N GLY A 128 12.41 0.43 11.13
CA GLY A 128 13.04 -0.10 12.35
C GLY A 128 12.18 -1.07 13.16
N CYS A 129 10.86 -0.92 13.11
CA CYS A 129 9.89 -1.74 13.83
C CYS A 129 8.70 -2.07 12.93
N GLU A 130 7.68 -2.72 13.48
CA GLU A 130 6.51 -3.20 12.72
C GLU A 130 5.44 -2.12 12.49
N ASN A 131 5.67 -0.90 12.97
CA ASN A 131 4.70 0.19 12.84
C ASN A 131 4.38 0.50 11.37
N ARG A 132 3.09 0.47 11.07
CA ARG A 132 2.54 0.68 9.74
C ARG A 132 1.22 1.43 9.85
N PHE A 133 1.07 2.49 9.06
CA PHE A 133 -0.11 3.36 9.08
C PHE A 133 -0.69 3.48 7.68
N GLY A 134 -1.90 2.96 7.48
CA GLY A 134 -2.61 3.07 6.22
C GLY A 134 -3.10 4.50 5.98
N LEU A 135 -2.87 5.01 4.78
CA LEU A 135 -3.36 6.32 4.34
C LEU A 135 -4.69 6.13 3.58
N PRO A 136 -5.74 6.88 3.92
CA PRO A 136 -6.93 6.94 3.09
C PRO A 136 -6.62 7.49 1.69
N ASP A 137 -7.43 7.12 0.70
CA ASP A 137 -7.33 7.69 -0.64
C ASP A 137 -7.46 9.22 -0.61
N GLY A 138 -6.59 9.88 -1.38
CA GLY A 138 -6.49 11.34 -1.41
C GLY A 138 -5.74 11.96 -0.22
N ALA A 139 -5.26 11.18 0.75
CA ALA A 139 -4.50 11.72 1.87
C ALA A 139 -3.06 12.11 1.49
N SER A 140 -2.55 13.13 2.17
CA SER A 140 -1.16 13.58 2.10
C SER A 140 -0.56 13.63 3.50
N VAL A 141 0.73 13.34 3.63
CA VAL A 141 1.45 13.48 4.90
C VAL A 141 2.03 14.89 4.97
N LEU A 142 1.90 15.53 6.12
CA LEU A 142 2.32 16.90 6.38
C LEU A 142 3.64 16.91 7.17
N ASP A 143 4.35 18.04 7.13
CA ASP A 143 5.59 18.24 7.90
C ASP A 143 5.33 18.37 9.41
N GLY A 144 4.10 18.72 9.80
CA GLY A 144 3.69 18.83 11.20
C GLY A 144 3.73 17.50 11.95
N ARG A 145 3.78 17.58 13.28
CA ARG A 145 3.71 16.43 14.19
C ARG A 145 2.47 16.52 15.07
N CYS A 146 1.86 15.38 15.33
CA CYS A 146 0.89 15.24 16.41
C CYS A 146 1.64 15.24 17.75
N GLU A 147 0.94 15.49 18.85
CA GLU A 147 1.50 15.45 20.21
C GLU A 147 2.10 14.09 20.55
N CYS A 148 1.59 13.00 19.96
CA CYS A 148 2.17 11.66 20.11
C CYS A 148 3.48 11.45 19.32
N GLY A 149 3.97 12.47 18.60
CA GLY A 149 5.22 12.44 17.84
C GLY A 149 5.09 11.88 16.43
N LEU A 150 3.96 11.28 16.06
CA LEU A 150 3.71 10.83 14.68
C LEU A 150 3.47 12.02 13.73
N PRO A 151 3.77 11.87 12.42
CA PRO A 151 3.38 12.85 11.41
C PRO A 151 1.89 13.16 11.42
N ARG A 152 1.52 14.39 11.04
CA ARG A 152 0.12 14.70 10.68
C ARG A 152 -0.15 14.34 9.23
N MET A 153 -1.40 14.08 8.91
CA MET A 153 -1.89 13.92 7.54
C MET A 153 -3.04 14.87 7.27
N ALA A 154 -3.15 15.33 6.02
CA ALA A 154 -4.32 16.04 5.51
C ALA A 154 -5.14 15.11 4.60
N VAL A 155 -6.46 15.14 4.75
CA VAL A 155 -7.40 14.38 3.93
C VAL A 155 -8.72 15.13 3.79
N ALA A 156 -9.36 15.03 2.63
CA ALA A 156 -10.67 15.61 2.39
C ALA A 156 -11.76 14.54 2.48
N ARG A 157 -12.79 14.76 3.32
CA ARG A 157 -13.98 13.90 3.47
C ARG A 157 -15.20 14.77 3.81
N GLY A 158 -15.65 15.55 2.84
CA GLY A 158 -16.66 16.59 3.03
C GLY A 158 -16.05 17.91 3.48
N ASP A 159 -15.12 17.89 4.42
CA ASP A 159 -14.24 19.01 4.75
C ASP A 159 -12.77 18.56 4.68
N ARG A 160 -11.84 19.52 4.72
CA ARG A 160 -10.40 19.24 4.85
C ARG A 160 -10.08 19.04 6.33
N PHE A 161 -9.58 17.86 6.66
CA PHE A 161 -9.15 17.51 8.01
C PHE A 161 -7.64 17.36 8.05
N GLU A 162 -7.01 17.93 9.08
CA GLU A 162 -5.62 17.67 9.43
C GLU A 162 -5.59 16.95 10.77
N LEU A 163 -5.09 15.72 10.80
CA LEU A 163 -5.14 14.82 11.95
C LEU A 163 -3.89 13.94 12.03
N CYS A 164 -3.68 13.26 13.15
CA CYS A 164 -2.61 12.30 13.32
C CYS A 164 -2.66 11.19 12.27
N LEU A 165 -1.49 10.75 11.84
CA LEU A 165 -1.31 9.57 11.00
C LEU A 165 -1.87 8.29 11.65
N SER A 166 -1.85 8.20 12.99
CA SER A 166 -2.45 7.07 13.71
C SER A 166 -3.94 7.28 13.92
N ARG A 167 -4.73 6.34 13.39
CA ARG A 167 -6.17 6.24 13.63
C ARG A 167 -6.52 6.01 15.10
N GLU A 168 -5.64 5.38 15.86
CA GLU A 168 -5.84 5.19 17.30
C GLU A 168 -5.69 6.49 18.09
N CYS A 169 -4.93 7.45 17.56
CA CYS A 169 -4.72 8.77 18.16
C CYS A 169 -5.83 9.75 17.77
N GLU A 170 -6.08 9.92 16.47
CA GLU A 170 -7.13 10.80 15.94
C GLU A 170 -7.94 10.01 14.87
N PRO A 171 -9.07 9.39 15.22
CA PRO A 171 -9.80 8.54 14.28
C PRO A 171 -10.59 9.38 13.26
N LEU A 172 -10.18 9.34 11.99
CA LEU A 172 -10.85 10.06 10.89
C LEU A 172 -12.36 9.82 10.86
N ASP A 173 -12.82 8.58 11.06
CA ASP A 173 -14.24 8.25 11.04
C ASP A 173 -15.03 8.91 12.18
N GLY A 174 -14.43 9.04 13.37
CA GLY A 174 -15.02 9.79 14.48
C GLY A 174 -15.13 11.28 14.17
N ILE A 175 -14.07 11.87 13.63
CA ILE A 175 -14.00 13.31 13.30
C ILE A 175 -14.99 13.67 12.18
N VAL A 176 -15.05 12.88 11.11
CA VAL A 176 -16.01 13.10 10.01
C VAL A 176 -17.44 12.91 10.50
N LYS A 177 -17.68 11.92 11.37
CA LYS A 177 -18.99 11.70 11.96
C LYS A 177 -19.41 12.88 12.84
N GLU A 178 -18.55 13.36 13.72
CA GLU A 178 -18.83 14.54 14.54
C GLU A 178 -19.22 15.76 13.69
N ARG A 179 -18.60 15.90 12.51
CA ARG A 179 -18.86 17.00 11.60
C ARG A 179 -20.14 16.89 10.76
N PHE A 180 -20.49 15.67 10.32
CA PHE A 180 -21.49 15.46 9.27
C PHE A 180 -22.60 14.43 9.61
N ASP A 181 -22.59 13.80 10.79
CA ASP A 181 -23.65 12.85 11.15
C ASP A 181 -25.02 13.55 11.16
N ARG A 182 -25.95 13.03 10.35
CA ARG A 182 -27.31 13.59 10.18
C ARG A 182 -27.37 15.00 9.61
N GLU A 183 -26.31 15.46 8.93
CA GLU A 183 -26.27 16.77 8.25
C GLU A 183 -27.06 16.78 6.93
N TRP A 184 -27.29 15.62 6.33
CA TRP A 184 -27.92 15.48 5.02
C TRP A 184 -29.15 14.57 5.10
N ASP A 185 -30.18 14.89 4.33
CA ASP A 185 -31.42 14.09 4.27
C ASP A 185 -31.37 13.08 3.13
N CYS A 186 -31.96 11.91 3.37
CA CYS A 186 -32.15 10.86 2.37
C CYS A 186 -33.16 11.34 1.32
N PRO A 187 -32.82 11.34 0.02
CA PRO A 187 -33.76 11.78 -1.01
C PRO A 187 -34.97 10.84 -1.17
N ASP A 188 -34.86 9.57 -0.76
CA ASP A 188 -35.91 8.57 -0.97
C ASP A 188 -36.99 8.61 0.12
N CYS A 189 -36.61 8.86 1.38
CA CYS A 189 -37.54 8.81 2.51
C CYS A 189 -37.52 10.05 3.42
N GLY A 190 -36.66 11.02 3.16
CA GLY A 190 -36.51 12.24 3.97
C GLY A 190 -35.89 12.03 5.36
N GLY A 191 -35.50 10.80 5.71
CA GLY A 191 -34.80 10.52 6.97
C GLY A 191 -33.34 10.96 6.89
N PRO A 192 -32.70 11.34 8.01
CA PRO A 192 -31.33 11.81 7.99
C PRO A 192 -30.33 10.69 7.65
N LEU A 193 -29.25 11.07 6.97
CA LEU A 193 -28.14 10.22 6.63
C LEU A 193 -27.09 10.24 7.74
N ARG A 194 -26.72 9.04 8.22
CA ARG A 194 -25.68 8.84 9.24
C ARG A 194 -24.33 8.59 8.61
N VAL A 195 -23.28 9.11 9.23
CA VAL A 195 -21.90 8.80 8.83
C VAL A 195 -21.50 7.46 9.44
N LEU A 196 -21.16 6.52 8.57
CA LEU A 196 -20.83 5.14 8.90
C LEU A 196 -19.50 4.72 8.28
N ARG A 197 -18.87 3.68 8.85
CA ARG A 197 -17.66 3.06 8.30
C ARG A 197 -17.92 1.61 7.90
N ARG A 198 -17.93 1.33 6.61
CA ARG A 198 -18.07 -0.04 6.04
C ARG A 198 -17.29 -0.13 4.74
N GLY A 199 -16.09 -0.70 4.77
CA GLY A 199 -15.17 -0.72 3.61
C GLY A 199 -14.66 0.67 3.18
N GLY A 200 -15.08 1.74 3.86
CA GLY A 200 -14.86 3.14 3.55
C GLY A 200 -15.79 4.00 4.41
N LEU A 201 -15.76 5.33 4.24
CA LEU A 201 -16.73 6.22 4.86
C LEU A 201 -17.94 6.38 3.94
N LEU A 202 -19.14 6.26 4.51
CA LEU A 202 -20.40 6.40 3.77
C LEU A 202 -21.43 7.17 4.58
N ALA A 203 -22.35 7.82 3.87
CA ALA A 203 -23.56 8.42 4.41
C ALA A 203 -24.74 7.47 4.13
N GLY A 204 -25.28 6.82 5.15
CA GLY A 204 -26.33 5.80 5.03
C GLY A 204 -27.61 6.22 5.73
N CYS A 205 -28.76 5.90 5.17
CA CYS A 205 -30.06 6.25 5.75
C CYS A 205 -30.24 5.64 7.14
N GLU A 206 -30.74 6.42 8.10
CA GLU A 206 -31.01 5.90 9.45
C GLU A 206 -32.17 4.91 9.52
N ASN A 207 -33.07 4.94 8.53
CA ASN A 207 -34.22 4.05 8.44
C ASN A 207 -33.89 2.67 7.86
N TYR A 208 -32.61 2.29 7.78
CA TYR A 208 -32.22 0.91 7.44
C TYR A 208 -32.81 -0.08 8.46
N PRO A 209 -33.41 -1.22 8.04
CA PRO A 209 -33.40 -1.78 6.68
C PRO A 209 -34.53 -1.31 5.75
N ASP A 210 -35.51 -0.55 6.24
CA ASP A 210 -36.67 -0.12 5.45
C ASP A 210 -36.29 0.86 4.32
N CYS A 211 -35.16 1.56 4.46
CA CYS A 211 -34.52 2.34 3.41
C CYS A 211 -33.02 1.99 3.33
N GLU A 212 -32.60 1.39 2.21
CA GLU A 212 -31.23 0.88 2.00
C GLU A 212 -30.28 1.90 1.34
N VAL A 213 -30.69 3.17 1.26
CA VAL A 213 -29.89 4.24 0.65
C VAL A 213 -28.56 4.40 1.38
N GLY A 214 -27.47 4.41 0.61
CA GLY A 214 -26.13 4.68 1.11
C GLY A 214 -25.20 5.20 0.03
N TYR A 215 -24.42 6.22 0.37
CA TYR A 215 -23.48 6.89 -0.55
C TYR A 215 -22.08 6.88 0.01
N VAL A 216 -21.08 6.50 -0.79
CA VAL A 216 -19.66 6.63 -0.40
C VAL A 216 -19.28 8.10 -0.33
N ILE A 217 -18.69 8.54 0.78
CA ILE A 217 -18.20 9.91 0.94
C ILE A 217 -16.92 10.07 0.09
N PRO A 218 -16.90 10.97 -0.91
CA PRO A 218 -15.74 11.17 -1.78
C PRO A 218 -14.52 11.76 -1.05
N ASP A 219 -13.37 11.68 -1.72
CA ASP A 219 -12.11 12.34 -1.36
C ASP A 219 -12.10 13.83 -1.75
N GLY A 220 -13.11 14.57 -1.30
CA GLY A 220 -13.30 15.97 -1.66
C GLY A 220 -13.98 16.80 -0.57
N THR A 221 -14.24 18.06 -0.88
CA THR A 221 -14.89 19.02 0.02
C THR A 221 -16.27 19.40 -0.50
N VAL A 222 -17.23 19.62 0.40
CA VAL A 222 -18.57 20.11 0.05
C VAL A 222 -18.48 21.57 -0.36
N ILE A 223 -19.00 21.88 -1.55
CA ILE A 223 -19.00 23.22 -2.15
C ILE A 223 -20.41 23.75 -2.40
N GLY A 224 -21.45 23.00 -2.02
CA GLY A 224 -22.84 23.39 -2.19
C GLY A 224 -23.77 22.19 -2.18
N LYS A 225 -24.94 22.35 -2.82
CA LYS A 225 -25.95 21.31 -2.98
C LYS A 225 -26.19 21.03 -4.46
N CYS A 226 -26.52 19.79 -4.75
CA CYS A 226 -27.01 19.30 -6.03
C CYS A 226 -28.54 19.41 -6.12
N ASP A 227 -29.09 19.18 -7.31
CA ASP A 227 -30.52 19.32 -7.57
C ASP A 227 -31.36 18.27 -6.79
N CYS A 228 -30.76 17.12 -6.46
CA CYS A 228 -31.36 16.12 -5.59
C CYS A 228 -31.33 16.49 -4.09
N GLY A 229 -30.81 17.66 -3.72
CA GLY A 229 -30.71 18.13 -2.35
C GLY A 229 -29.47 17.64 -1.58
N LEU A 230 -28.76 16.63 -2.09
CA LEU A 230 -27.52 16.11 -1.52
C LEU A 230 -26.33 17.07 -1.75
N PRO A 231 -25.27 16.96 -0.93
CA PRO A 231 -24.09 17.82 -1.07
C PRO A 231 -23.34 17.61 -2.40
N ARG A 232 -22.91 18.73 -2.99
CA ARG A 232 -22.01 18.78 -4.14
C ARG A 232 -20.56 18.84 -3.64
N PHE A 233 -19.71 17.95 -4.16
CA PHE A 233 -18.29 17.86 -3.81
C PHE A 233 -17.40 18.44 -4.91
N GLU A 234 -16.33 19.11 -4.51
CA GLU A 234 -15.14 19.32 -5.33
C GLU A 234 -14.10 18.27 -4.99
N THR A 235 -13.69 17.48 -5.98
CA THR A 235 -12.71 16.39 -5.84
C THR A 235 -11.53 16.63 -6.78
N PRO A 236 -10.39 15.92 -6.61
CA PRO A 236 -9.29 15.95 -7.57
C PRO A 236 -9.70 15.56 -9.01
N ARG A 237 -10.79 14.80 -9.17
CA ARG A 237 -11.33 14.38 -10.47
C ARG A 237 -12.39 15.33 -11.03
N GLY A 238 -12.67 16.44 -10.34
CA GLY A 238 -13.70 17.42 -10.71
C GLY A 238 -14.89 17.44 -9.74
N ARG A 239 -15.93 18.19 -10.13
CA ARG A 239 -17.14 18.37 -9.32
C ARG A 239 -18.11 17.20 -9.52
N ARG A 240 -18.73 16.73 -8.44
CA ARG A 240 -19.75 15.66 -8.48
C ARG A 240 -20.70 15.74 -7.30
N CYS A 241 -21.89 15.17 -7.43
CA CYS A 241 -22.78 14.93 -6.30
C CYS A 241 -22.26 13.79 -5.40
N LEU A 242 -22.71 13.76 -4.15
CA LEU A 242 -22.59 12.61 -3.26
C LEU A 242 -23.17 11.35 -3.92
N ASP A 243 -24.37 11.48 -4.48
CA ASP A 243 -24.97 10.46 -5.34
C ASP A 243 -24.36 10.52 -6.74
N SER A 244 -23.64 9.47 -7.16
CA SER A 244 -23.06 9.38 -8.51
C SER A 244 -24.09 9.34 -9.63
N ALA A 245 -25.36 9.02 -9.35
CA ALA A 245 -26.42 9.04 -10.35
C ALA A 245 -26.98 10.45 -10.61
N CYS A 246 -26.74 11.40 -9.70
CA CYS A 246 -27.18 12.78 -9.86
C CYS A 246 -26.21 13.57 -10.76
N THR A 247 -26.74 14.18 -11.82
CA THR A 247 -25.96 14.92 -12.84
C THR A 247 -26.00 16.44 -12.69
N GLY A 248 -26.83 16.97 -11.77
CA GLY A 248 -27.00 18.40 -11.48
C GLY A 248 -26.43 18.77 -10.12
#